data_AF-A0A250XE04-F1
#
_entry.id   AF-A0A250XE04-F1
#
_cell.length_a   1.000
_cell.length_b   1.000
_cell.length_c   1.000
_cell.angle_alpha   90.00
_cell.angle_beta   90.00
_cell.angle_gamma   90.00
#
_symmetry.space_group_name_H-M   'P 1'
#
loop_
_entity.id
_entity.type
_entity.pdbx_description
1 polymer ?
#
loop_
_entity_poly.entity_id
_entity_poly.type
_entity_poly.pdbx_seq_one_letter_code
_entity_poly.pdbx_strand_id
1 'polypeptide(L)'
;MPVLIQDYFDGPFYEWWDANQVQKKEAPEEKHWVYNGMDKSVNYLEQYMKNHGPFDGLLGFSQGSTLSSLVALLQSTGQAFQEVPQLKFLILAAGSLCRDEKYASLYSSARIACPTFLAIGDKDPLREGSTKLADALSTVHVFRHPEGHKVPKIAEDDLEILENLISGRSIC
;
A
#
# COMPACT_ATOMS: atom_id res chain seq x y z
N MET A 1 -15.96 24.40 4.51
CA MET A 1 -14.93 23.81 3.60
C MET A 1 -14.27 22.66 4.34
N PRO A 2 -13.90 21.56 3.67
CA PRO A 2 -13.06 20.55 4.30
C PRO A 2 -11.73 21.19 4.69
N VAL A 3 -11.20 20.81 5.85
CA VAL A 3 -9.89 21.27 6.31
C VAL A 3 -8.82 20.52 5.50
N LEU A 4 -7.83 21.24 4.98
CA LEU A 4 -6.73 20.68 4.22
C LEU A 4 -5.53 20.45 5.13
N ILE A 5 -4.64 19.54 4.73
CA ILE A 5 -3.38 19.30 5.45
C ILE A 5 -2.49 20.55 5.48
N GLN A 6 -2.65 21.43 4.49
CA GLN A 6 -2.02 22.75 4.39
C GLN A 6 -2.45 23.72 5.50
N ASP A 7 -3.60 23.48 6.13
CA ASP A 7 -4.06 24.30 7.26
C ASP A 7 -3.32 23.95 8.57
N TYR A 8 -2.57 22.84 8.60
CA TYR A 8 -1.88 22.33 9.79
C TYR A 8 -0.36 22.23 9.67
N PHE A 9 0.20 22.22 8.45
CA PHE A 9 1.62 21.99 8.21
C PHE A 9 2.17 22.95 7.17
N ASP A 10 3.43 23.36 7.33
CA ASP A 10 4.10 24.30 6.42
C ASP A 10 4.55 23.65 5.09
N GLY A 11 4.52 22.32 5.00
CA GLY A 11 5.05 21.56 3.87
C GLY A 11 6.59 21.45 3.90
N PRO A 12 7.23 21.06 2.78
CA PRO A 12 6.62 20.75 1.48
C PRO A 12 5.67 19.55 1.53
N PHE A 13 4.68 19.55 0.62
CA PHE A 13 3.78 18.41 0.42
C PHE A 13 4.24 17.61 -0.79
N TYR A 14 4.18 16.30 -0.66
CA TYR A 14 4.55 15.36 -1.71
C TYR A 14 3.37 14.46 -2.02
N GLU A 15 3.30 14.01 -3.27
CA GLU A 15 2.40 12.97 -3.74
C GLU A 15 3.25 11.83 -4.31
N TRP A 16 2.81 10.59 -4.14
CA TRP A 16 3.58 9.43 -4.60
C TRP A 16 3.49 9.24 -6.12
N TRP A 17 2.34 9.53 -6.71
CA TRP A 17 2.15 9.56 -8.16
C TRP A 17 0.87 10.28 -8.52
N ASP A 18 0.81 10.76 -9.76
CA ASP A 18 -0.45 11.16 -10.40
C ASP A 18 -1.01 9.97 -11.21
N ALA A 19 -2.27 9.61 -10.97
CA ALA A 19 -2.90 8.42 -11.54
C ALA A 19 -3.72 8.76 -12.78
N ASN A 20 -3.20 8.40 -13.96
CA ASN A 20 -3.78 8.73 -15.25
C ASN A 20 -4.31 7.49 -15.98
N GLN A 21 -5.42 7.63 -16.70
CA GLN A 21 -5.87 6.63 -17.69
C GLN A 21 -5.42 7.05 -19.08
N VAL A 22 -4.60 6.21 -19.72
CA VAL A 22 -4.03 6.46 -21.04
C VAL A 22 -4.56 5.43 -22.03
N GLN A 23 -4.84 5.86 -23.26
CA GLN A 23 -5.24 4.96 -24.34
C GLN A 23 -4.05 4.12 -24.80
N LYS A 24 -4.27 2.83 -25.07
CA LYS A 24 -3.24 1.99 -25.67
C LYS A 24 -3.02 2.39 -27.12
N LYS A 25 -1.75 2.54 -27.53
CA LYS A 25 -1.39 2.90 -28.91
C LYS A 25 -1.87 1.86 -29.93
N GLU A 26 -1.85 0.60 -29.55
CA GLU A 26 -2.17 -0.55 -30.41
C GLU A 26 -3.65 -0.95 -30.33
N ALA A 27 -4.40 -0.45 -29.33
CA ALA A 27 -5.83 -0.67 -29.14
C ALA A 27 -6.48 0.61 -28.55
N PRO A 28 -6.76 1.63 -29.37
CA PRO A 28 -7.20 2.95 -28.91
C PRO A 28 -8.51 2.98 -28.10
N GLU A 29 -9.33 1.94 -28.24
CA GLU A 29 -10.55 1.69 -27.46
C GLU A 29 -10.26 1.21 -26.03
N GLU A 30 -9.06 0.67 -25.78
CA GLU A 30 -8.62 0.24 -24.46
C GLU A 30 -7.88 1.36 -23.72
N LYS A 31 -8.12 1.44 -22.41
CA LYS A 31 -7.37 2.31 -21.49
C LYS A 31 -6.65 1.49 -20.44
N HIS A 32 -5.47 1.95 -20.04
CA HIS A 32 -4.71 1.41 -18.92
C HIS A 32 -4.32 2.53 -17.95
N TRP A 33 -4.00 2.15 -16.71
CA TRP A 33 -3.51 3.10 -15.72
C TRP A 33 -2.00 3.29 -15.89
N VAL A 34 -1.57 4.56 -15.77
CA VAL A 34 -0.17 4.98 -15.70
C VAL A 34 -0.03 5.88 -14.47
N TYR A 35 0.92 5.57 -13.60
CA TYR A 35 1.16 6.30 -12.36
C TYR A 35 2.40 7.19 -12.54
N ASN A 36 2.19 8.40 -13.03
CA ASN A 36 3.24 9.36 -13.31
C ASN A 36 3.98 9.75 -12.03
N GLY A 37 5.29 9.53 -11.99
CA GLY A 37 6.12 9.78 -10.79
C GLY A 37 6.41 8.54 -9.96
N MET A 38 5.78 7.39 -10.25
CA MET A 38 6.01 6.13 -9.52
C MET A 38 7.49 5.74 -9.44
N ASP A 39 8.22 5.78 -10.56
CA ASP A 39 9.64 5.42 -10.58
C ASP A 39 10.50 6.36 -9.70
N LYS A 40 10.13 7.65 -9.63
CA LYS A 40 10.79 8.61 -8.74
C LYS A 40 10.51 8.28 -7.28
N SER A 41 9.26 7.92 -6.96
CA SER A 41 8.83 7.57 -5.62
C SER A 41 9.46 6.27 -5.12
N VAL A 42 9.51 5.24 -5.96
CA VAL A 42 10.19 3.97 -5.64
C VAL A 42 11.68 4.21 -5.38
N ASN A 43 12.36 4.94 -6.27
CA ASN A 43 13.78 5.26 -6.09
C ASN A 43 14.01 6.12 -4.84
N TYR A 44 13.18 7.12 -4.60
CA TYR A 44 13.27 7.97 -3.41
C TYR A 44 13.12 7.13 -2.13
N LEU A 45 12.09 6.29 -2.04
CA LEU A 45 11.86 5.43 -0.88
C LEU A 45 13.01 4.45 -0.65
N GLU A 46 13.52 3.83 -1.72
CA GLU A 46 14.65 2.91 -1.60
C GLU A 46 15.88 3.62 -1.03
N GLN A 47 16.24 4.80 -1.54
CA GLN A 47 17.34 5.60 -1.00
C GLN A 47 17.08 6.06 0.44
N TYR A 48 15.83 6.46 0.74
CA TYR A 48 15.46 6.89 2.07
C TYR A 48 15.61 5.75 3.09
N MET A 49 15.12 4.55 2.75
CA MET A 49 15.21 3.36 3.60
C MET A 49 16.66 2.91 3.81
N LYS A 50 17.52 3.02 2.79
CA LYS A 50 18.97 2.75 2.94
C LYS A 50 19.63 3.69 3.94
N ASN A 51 19.28 4.98 3.88
CA ASN A 51 19.95 6.02 4.65
C ASN A 51 19.40 6.21 6.08
N HIS A 52 18.15 5.82 6.33
CA HIS A 52 17.46 6.07 7.60
C HIS A 52 16.92 4.81 8.27
N GLY A 53 17.14 3.64 7.66
CA GLY A 53 16.74 2.37 8.23
C GLY A 53 17.62 1.91 9.40
N PRO A 54 17.35 0.71 9.94
CA PRO A 54 16.37 -0.26 9.43
C PRO A 54 14.92 0.14 9.73
N PHE A 55 14.02 -0.21 8.82
CA PHE A 55 12.56 -0.14 9.02
C PHE A 55 12.00 -1.56 9.11
N ASP A 56 11.33 -1.88 10.22
CA ASP A 56 10.74 -3.20 10.41
C ASP A 56 9.43 -3.40 9.64
N GLY A 57 8.71 -2.33 9.33
CA GLY A 57 7.44 -2.40 8.63
C GLY A 57 7.01 -1.05 8.07
N LEU A 58 5.95 -1.08 7.25
CA LEU A 58 5.38 0.11 6.63
C LEU A 58 3.92 0.27 7.06
N LEU A 59 3.52 1.51 7.31
CA LEU A 59 2.13 1.91 7.48
C LEU A 59 1.72 2.81 6.33
N GLY A 60 0.61 2.49 5.67
CA GLY A 60 0.11 3.26 4.54
C GLY A 60 -1.40 3.43 4.54
N PHE A 61 -1.86 4.62 4.16
CA PHE A 61 -3.26 4.93 3.92
C PHE A 61 -3.49 5.27 2.44
N SER A 62 -4.57 4.75 1.84
CA SER A 62 -4.98 5.03 0.46
C SER A 62 -3.82 4.83 -0.54
N GLN A 63 -3.37 5.88 -1.22
CA GLN A 63 -2.19 5.85 -2.10
C GLN A 63 -0.94 5.29 -1.40
N GLY A 64 -0.67 5.70 -0.16
CA GLY A 64 0.45 5.17 0.64
C GLY A 64 0.29 3.70 1.02
N SER A 65 -0.95 3.22 1.17
CA SER A 65 -1.23 1.79 1.39
C SER A 65 -0.87 0.98 0.14
N THR A 66 -1.30 1.44 -1.03
CA THR A 66 -0.98 0.81 -2.32
C THR A 66 0.53 0.80 -2.57
N LEU A 67 1.22 1.88 -2.22
CA LEU A 67 2.68 1.96 -2.34
C LEU A 67 3.38 0.98 -1.40
N SER A 68 2.96 0.90 -0.14
CA SER A 68 3.56 0.02 0.86
C SER A 68 3.44 -1.45 0.45
N SER A 69 2.26 -1.86 -0.07
CA SER A 69 2.10 -3.20 -0.62
C SER A 69 2.94 -3.46 -1.86
N LEU A 70 3.11 -2.45 -2.75
CA LEU A 70 3.95 -2.57 -3.93
C LEU A 70 5.43 -2.70 -3.54
N VAL A 71 5.90 -1.94 -2.55
CA VAL A 71 7.28 -2.03 -2.02
C VAL A 71 7.57 -3.45 -1.54
N ALA A 72 6.66 -4.04 -0.75
CA ALA A 72 6.81 -5.43 -0.31
C ALA A 72 6.80 -6.43 -1.47
N LEU A 73 5.94 -6.22 -2.48
CA LEU A 73 5.94 -7.06 -3.69
C LEU A 73 7.26 -6.95 -4.45
N LEU A 74 7.76 -5.74 -4.70
CA LEU A 74 9.02 -5.50 -5.40
C LEU A 74 10.21 -6.09 -4.63
N GLN A 75 10.20 -5.98 -3.31
CA GLN A 75 11.23 -6.57 -2.45
C GLN A 75 11.23 -8.10 -2.52
N SER A 76 10.07 -8.73 -2.38
CA SER A 76 9.95 -10.20 -2.42
C SER A 76 10.22 -10.81 -3.80
N THR A 77 10.01 -10.05 -4.88
CA THR A 77 10.22 -10.49 -6.27
C THR A 77 11.59 -10.08 -6.83
N GLY A 78 12.46 -9.48 -6.01
CA GLY A 78 13.82 -9.12 -6.41
C GLY A 78 13.93 -7.90 -7.34
N GLN A 79 12.86 -7.12 -7.51
CA GLN A 79 12.80 -6.01 -8.46
C GLN A 79 13.37 -4.69 -7.91
N ALA A 80 13.24 -4.45 -6.60
CA ALA A 80 13.78 -3.27 -5.91
C ALA A 80 13.93 -3.58 -4.40
N PHE A 81 14.52 -2.67 -3.63
CA PHE A 81 14.65 -2.76 -2.16
C PHE A 81 15.49 -3.95 -1.67
N GLN A 82 16.47 -4.39 -2.47
CA GLN A 82 17.33 -5.54 -2.15
C GLN A 82 18.49 -5.20 -1.21
N GLU A 83 18.86 -3.93 -1.13
CA GLU A 83 19.93 -3.44 -0.25
C GLU A 83 19.40 -2.92 1.11
N VAL A 84 18.13 -3.18 1.42
CA VAL A 84 17.54 -2.89 2.74
C VAL A 84 17.00 -4.18 3.36
N PRO A 85 16.93 -4.28 4.71
CA PRO A 85 16.37 -5.45 5.36
C PRO A 85 14.93 -5.77 4.89
N GLN A 86 14.57 -7.04 4.93
CA GLN A 86 13.21 -7.49 4.60
C GLN A 86 12.19 -6.88 5.56
N LEU A 87 11.10 -6.35 5.01
CA LEU A 87 9.97 -5.88 5.81
C LEU A 87 9.35 -7.06 6.56
N LYS A 88 9.07 -6.87 7.84
CA LYS A 88 8.48 -7.86 8.74
C LYS A 88 6.95 -7.76 8.77
N PHE A 89 6.40 -6.56 8.57
CA PHE A 89 4.95 -6.37 8.53
C PHE A 89 4.51 -5.17 7.69
N LEU A 90 3.23 -5.18 7.29
CA LEU A 90 2.52 -4.03 6.74
C LEU A 90 1.26 -3.70 7.55
N ILE A 91 0.98 -2.41 7.69
CA ILE A 91 -0.28 -1.90 8.26
C ILE A 91 -0.93 -1.02 7.20
N LEU A 92 -2.00 -1.52 6.60
CA LEU A 92 -2.60 -0.97 5.40
C LEU A 92 -4.02 -0.51 5.71
N ALA A 93 -4.40 0.69 5.26
CA ALA A 93 -5.75 1.20 5.39
C ALA A 93 -6.25 1.74 4.05
N ALA A 94 -7.40 1.24 3.59
CA ALA A 94 -8.07 1.70 2.38
C ALA A 94 -7.19 1.68 1.10
N GLY A 95 -6.23 0.74 1.02
CA GLY A 95 -5.38 0.56 -0.15
C GLY A 95 -6.01 -0.26 -1.27
N SER A 96 -5.31 -0.36 -2.40
CA SER A 96 -5.64 -1.26 -3.50
C SER A 96 -4.37 -1.90 -4.08
N LEU A 97 -4.52 -2.85 -5.00
CA LEU A 97 -3.39 -3.22 -5.87
C LEU A 97 -2.90 -1.99 -6.63
N CYS A 98 -1.59 -1.93 -6.91
CA CYS A 98 -1.07 -0.98 -7.88
C CYS A 98 -1.65 -1.33 -9.26
N ARG A 99 -2.29 -0.36 -9.92
CA ARG A 99 -2.99 -0.59 -11.20
C ARG A 99 -2.13 -0.24 -12.41
N ASP A 100 -0.96 0.35 -12.20
CA ASP A 100 -0.04 0.65 -13.29
C ASP A 100 0.33 -0.65 -14.00
N GLU A 101 0.08 -0.68 -15.31
CA GLU A 101 0.24 -1.87 -16.15
C GLU A 101 1.66 -2.45 -16.08
N LYS A 102 2.66 -1.60 -15.79
CA LYS A 102 4.05 -1.99 -15.56
C LYS A 102 4.20 -3.11 -14.52
N TYR A 103 3.33 -3.17 -13.50
CA TYR A 103 3.43 -4.13 -12.41
C TYR A 103 2.42 -5.29 -12.51
N ALA A 104 1.56 -5.32 -13.53
CA ALA A 104 0.48 -6.30 -13.65
C ALA A 104 0.99 -7.77 -13.67
N SER A 105 2.14 -8.00 -14.32
CA SER A 105 2.78 -9.32 -14.38
C SER A 105 3.30 -9.81 -13.03
N LEU A 106 3.69 -8.91 -12.12
CA LEU A 106 4.14 -9.27 -10.78
C LEU A 106 2.99 -9.82 -9.94
N TYR A 107 1.84 -9.17 -9.97
CA TYR A 107 0.63 -9.66 -9.26
C TYR A 107 0.10 -10.98 -9.83
N SER A 108 0.40 -11.27 -11.11
CA SER A 108 0.05 -12.56 -11.73
C SER A 108 1.00 -13.70 -11.34
N SER A 109 2.24 -13.38 -10.96
CA SER A 109 3.30 -14.36 -10.70
C SER A 109 3.63 -14.56 -9.23
N ALA A 110 3.26 -13.62 -8.35
CA ALA A 110 3.56 -13.66 -6.94
C ALA A 110 2.43 -13.10 -6.06
N ARG A 111 2.40 -13.58 -4.82
CA ARG A 111 1.61 -13.00 -3.72
C ARG A 111 2.52 -12.14 -2.84
N ILE A 112 1.96 -11.15 -2.16
CA ILE A 112 2.69 -10.35 -1.18
C ILE A 112 2.84 -11.19 0.11
N ALA A 113 4.07 -11.65 0.35
CA ALA A 113 4.37 -12.57 1.46
C ALA A 113 4.42 -11.89 2.84
N CYS A 114 4.63 -10.56 2.88
CA CYS A 114 4.78 -9.81 4.12
C CYS A 114 3.48 -9.86 4.96
N PRO A 115 3.53 -10.32 6.23
CA PRO A 115 2.38 -10.34 7.12
C PRO A 115 1.72 -8.96 7.21
N THR A 116 0.39 -8.91 7.07
CA THR A 116 -0.32 -7.64 6.87
C THR A 116 -1.55 -7.52 7.74
N PHE A 117 -1.72 -6.36 8.37
CA PHE A 117 -2.99 -5.90 8.91
C PHE A 117 -3.64 -4.98 7.87
N LEU A 118 -4.84 -5.31 7.39
CA LEU A 118 -5.55 -4.54 6.37
C LEU A 118 -6.91 -4.05 6.88
N ALA A 119 -7.04 -2.74 7.06
CA ALA A 119 -8.28 -2.08 7.41
C ALA A 119 -9.11 -1.73 6.15
N ILE A 120 -10.38 -2.13 6.14
CA ILE A 120 -11.33 -1.89 5.05
C ILE A 120 -12.62 -1.27 5.60
N GLY A 121 -12.98 -0.10 5.08
CA GLY A 121 -14.23 0.59 5.41
C GLY A 121 -15.43 0.02 4.65
N ASP A 122 -16.49 -0.36 5.36
CA ASP A 122 -17.71 -0.91 4.75
C ASP A 122 -18.41 0.09 3.83
N LYS A 123 -18.29 1.40 4.14
CA LYS A 123 -18.87 2.50 3.36
C LYS A 123 -17.85 3.13 2.41
N ASP A 124 -16.64 2.58 2.31
CA ASP A 124 -15.64 3.10 1.38
C ASP A 124 -16.06 2.77 -0.06
N PRO A 125 -16.27 3.77 -0.94
CA PRO A 125 -16.59 3.52 -2.35
C PRO A 125 -15.47 2.77 -3.09
N LEU A 126 -14.24 2.76 -2.55
CA LEU A 126 -13.07 2.07 -3.11
C LEU A 126 -12.82 0.70 -2.47
N ARG A 127 -13.69 0.21 -1.57
CA ARG A 127 -13.50 -1.05 -0.82
C ARG A 127 -13.22 -2.28 -1.67
N GLU A 128 -13.71 -2.31 -2.91
CA GLU A 128 -13.44 -3.42 -3.84
C GLU A 128 -11.95 -3.51 -4.17
N GLY A 129 -11.26 -2.37 -4.25
CA GLY A 129 -9.80 -2.32 -4.42
C GLY A 129 -9.08 -2.95 -3.23
N SER A 130 -9.52 -2.66 -2.00
CA SER A 130 -8.95 -3.25 -0.79
C SER A 130 -9.25 -4.74 -0.67
N THR A 131 -10.43 -5.18 -1.12
CA THR A 131 -10.79 -6.61 -1.16
C THR A 131 -9.86 -7.38 -2.11
N LYS A 132 -9.61 -6.84 -3.31
CA LYS A 132 -8.63 -7.40 -4.26
C LYS A 132 -7.19 -7.38 -3.72
N LEU A 133 -6.85 -6.39 -2.92
CA LEU A 133 -5.55 -6.34 -2.24
C LEU A 133 -5.44 -7.45 -1.18
N ALA A 134 -6.50 -7.69 -0.40
CA ALA A 134 -6.58 -8.82 0.54
C ALA A 134 -6.30 -10.15 -0.17
N ASP A 135 -6.90 -10.36 -1.35
CA ASP A 135 -6.69 -11.56 -2.15
C ASP A 135 -5.25 -11.71 -2.66
N ALA A 136 -4.45 -10.64 -2.75
CA ALA A 136 -3.05 -10.72 -3.18
C ALA A 136 -2.07 -10.98 -2.02
N LEU A 137 -2.53 -10.93 -0.77
CA LEU A 137 -1.70 -11.13 0.42
C LEU A 137 -1.67 -12.60 0.83
N SER A 138 -0.50 -13.09 1.26
CA SER A 138 -0.35 -14.48 1.73
C SER A 138 -0.81 -14.67 3.17
N THR A 139 -0.51 -13.69 4.04
CA THR A 139 -0.88 -13.71 5.47
C THR A 139 -1.48 -12.35 5.80
N VAL A 140 -2.81 -12.29 6.01
CA VAL A 140 -3.52 -11.05 6.25
C VAL A 140 -4.58 -11.19 7.33
N HIS A 141 -4.59 -10.24 8.26
CA HIS A 141 -5.75 -9.98 9.11
C HIS A 141 -6.56 -8.84 8.52
N VAL A 142 -7.83 -9.07 8.22
CA VAL A 142 -8.73 -8.05 7.65
C VAL A 142 -9.62 -7.47 8.73
N PHE A 143 -9.36 -6.21 9.08
CA PHE A 143 -10.19 -5.44 9.99
C PHE A 143 -11.26 -4.68 9.20
N ARG A 144 -12.54 -5.02 9.41
CA ARG A 144 -13.68 -4.32 8.83
C ARG A 144 -14.20 -3.25 9.79
N HIS A 145 -14.46 -2.05 9.29
CA HIS A 145 -15.04 -0.97 10.10
C HIS A 145 -16.21 -0.27 9.38
N PRO A 146 -17.19 0.29 10.12
CA PRO A 146 -18.45 0.80 9.54
C PRO A 146 -18.33 2.16 8.84
N GLU A 147 -17.12 2.71 8.73
CA GLU A 147 -16.86 4.04 8.19
C GLU A 147 -16.45 3.98 6.70
N GLY A 148 -16.19 5.16 6.10
CA GLY A 148 -15.76 5.29 4.71
C GLY A 148 -14.24 5.29 4.53
N HIS A 149 -13.77 6.02 3.52
CA HIS A 149 -12.36 6.13 3.12
C HIS A 149 -11.53 6.96 4.13
N LYS A 150 -11.08 6.34 5.22
CA LYS A 150 -10.28 6.98 6.28
C LYS A 150 -9.42 5.97 7.03
N VAL A 151 -8.49 6.48 7.84
CA VAL A 151 -7.83 5.67 8.88
C VAL A 151 -8.83 5.48 10.03
N PRO A 152 -9.23 4.24 10.35
CA PRO A 152 -10.19 3.98 11.42
C PRO A 152 -9.53 4.01 12.79
N LYS A 153 -10.35 4.16 13.84
CA LYS A 153 -9.98 3.72 15.18
C LYS A 153 -10.07 2.18 15.21
N ILE A 154 -9.01 1.52 15.66
CA ILE A 154 -8.96 0.06 15.76
C ILE A 154 -9.76 -0.38 17.01
N ALA A 155 -10.53 -1.46 16.88
CA ALA A 155 -11.25 -2.08 18.00
C ALA A 155 -10.28 -2.79 18.94
N GLU A 156 -10.67 -3.02 20.20
CA GLU A 156 -9.77 -3.62 21.21
C GLU A 156 -9.24 -5.00 20.79
N ASP A 157 -10.11 -5.88 20.29
CA ASP A 157 -9.71 -7.22 19.83
C ASP A 157 -8.71 -7.15 18.66
N ASP A 158 -8.90 -6.21 17.73
CA ASP A 158 -8.01 -6.01 16.59
C ASP A 158 -6.69 -5.32 16.98
N LEU A 159 -6.66 -4.57 18.08
CA LEU A 159 -5.42 -3.97 18.61
C LEU A 159 -4.46 -5.07 19.08
N GLU A 160 -4.95 -6.11 19.75
CA GLU A 160 -4.10 -7.24 20.16
C GLU A 160 -3.46 -7.93 18.94
N ILE A 161 -4.24 -8.12 17.87
CA ILE A 161 -3.73 -8.71 16.62
C ILE A 161 -2.67 -7.81 15.98
N LEU A 162 -2.89 -6.50 15.97
CA LEU A 162 -1.92 -5.53 15.48
C LEU A 162 -0.64 -5.52 16.32
N GLU A 163 -0.74 -5.61 17.65
CA GLU A 163 0.41 -5.71 18.55
C GLU A 163 1.19 -7.01 18.34
N ASN A 164 0.49 -8.12 18.11
CA ASN A 164 1.08 -9.40 17.76
C ASN A 164 1.86 -9.32 16.45
N LEU A 165 1.28 -8.70 15.42
CA LEU A 165 1.94 -8.44 14.14
C LEU A 165 3.26 -7.69 14.32
N ILE A 166 3.21 -6.54 15.01
CA ILE A 166 4.38 -5.67 15.22
C ILE A 166 5.46 -6.38 16.05
N SER A 167 5.04 -7.22 17.01
CA SER A 167 5.95 -8.00 17.86
C SER A 167 6.50 -9.26 17.20
N GLY A 168 6.14 -9.55 15.94
CA GLY A 168 6.56 -10.76 15.22
C GLY A 168 5.91 -12.06 15.74
N ARG A 169 4.77 -11.96 16.42
CA ARG A 169 3.95 -13.10 16.85
C ARG A 169 2.94 -13.49 15.76
N SER A 170 2.40 -14.71 15.83
CA SER A 170 1.36 -15.15 14.89
C SER A 170 0.13 -14.24 14.94
N ILE A 171 -0.42 -13.94 13.77
CA ILE A 171 -1.72 -13.25 13.60
C ILE A 171 -2.82 -14.17 13.06
N CYS A 172 -2.49 -15.46 12.93
CA CYS A 172 -3.39 -16.54 12.53
C CYS A 172 -3.59 -17.50 13.70
#